data_AF-A0A749PIG4-F1
#
_entry.id   AF-A0A749PIG4-F1
#
_cell.length_a   1.000
_cell.length_b   1.000
_cell.length_c   1.000
_cell.angle_alpha   90.00
_cell.angle_beta   90.00
_cell.angle_gamma   90.00
#
_symmetry.space_group_name_H-M   'P 1'
#
loop_
_entity.id
_entity.type
_entity.pdbx_description
1 polymer ?
#
loop_
_entity_poly.entity_id
_entity_poly.type
_entity_poly.pdbx_seq_one_letter_code
_entity_poly.pdbx_strand_id
1 'polypeptide(L)'
;MNDTERLYADFLQIMNEKFKSELLNIFPETHAAAKAIQSDPYGRITSETLNIVTSALTPLTLRRLKHEINEWIDEEFSYLDCQWDKSYAYAQKERLFRVLSGRYR
;
A
#
# COMPACT_ATOMS: atom_id res chain seq x y z
N MET A 1 -8.25 19.06 -13.67
CA MET A 1 -7.19 18.18 -13.14
C MET A 1 -6.06 18.25 -14.13
N ASN A 2 -4.88 18.71 -13.72
CA ASN A 2 -3.71 18.73 -14.60
C ASN A 2 -3.08 17.32 -14.69
N ASP A 3 -2.18 17.11 -15.65
CA ASP A 3 -1.60 15.79 -15.89
C ASP A 3 -0.82 15.24 -14.68
N THR A 4 -0.19 16.12 -13.90
CA THR A 4 0.53 15.75 -12.67
C THR A 4 -0.42 15.22 -11.59
N GLU A 5 -1.54 15.91 -11.34
CA GLU A 5 -2.57 15.46 -10.39
C GLU A 5 -3.15 14.11 -10.80
N ARG A 6 -3.32 13.89 -12.10
CA ARG A 6 -3.77 12.60 -12.64
C ARG A 6 -2.74 11.50 -12.36
N LEU A 7 -1.47 11.73 -12.66
CA LEU A 7 -0.39 10.77 -12.39
C LEU A 7 -0.26 10.46 -10.89
N TYR A 8 -0.48 11.44 -10.01
CA TYR A 8 -0.49 11.22 -8.57
C TYR A 8 -1.66 10.35 -8.11
N ALA A 9 -2.86 10.60 -8.65
CA ALA A 9 -4.03 9.79 -8.37
C ALA A 9 -3.83 8.35 -8.88
N ASP A 10 -3.33 8.19 -10.11
CA ASP A 10 -3.06 6.89 -10.72
C ASP A 10 -2.02 6.11 -9.91
N PHE A 11 -0.91 6.76 -9.51
CA PHE A 11 0.10 6.14 -8.64
C PHE A 11 -0.50 5.67 -7.31
N LEU A 12 -1.25 6.54 -6.61
CA LEU A 12 -1.88 6.18 -5.34
C LEU A 12 -2.82 4.98 -5.50
N GLN A 13 -3.57 4.95 -6.60
CA GLN A 13 -4.49 3.87 -6.91
C GLN A 13 -3.75 2.54 -7.02
N ILE A 14 -2.67 2.52 -7.81
CA ILE A 14 -1.86 1.32 -8.05
C ILE A 14 -1.14 0.89 -6.77
N MET A 15 -0.57 1.83 -6.01
CA MET A 15 0.09 1.54 -4.74
C MET A 15 -0.89 0.91 -3.73
N ASN A 16 -2.13 1.40 -3.67
CA ASN A 16 -3.16 0.82 -2.81
C ASN A 16 -3.48 -0.61 -3.21
N GLU A 17 -3.58 -0.90 -4.50
CA GLU A 17 -3.88 -2.26 -4.98
C GLU A 17 -2.71 -3.23 -4.79
N LYS A 18 -1.47 -2.76 -5.00
CA LYS A 18 -0.29 -3.55 -4.66
C LYS A 18 -0.27 -3.87 -3.17
N PHE A 19 -0.53 -2.88 -2.32
CA PHE A 19 -0.62 -3.09 -0.88
C PHE A 19 -1.70 -4.11 -0.49
N LYS A 20 -2.89 -4.02 -1.07
CA LYS A 20 -3.96 -5.01 -0.86
C LYS A 20 -3.53 -6.41 -1.28
N SER A 21 -2.93 -6.55 -2.46
CA SER A 21 -2.44 -7.84 -2.98
C SER A 21 -1.44 -8.47 -2.02
N GLU A 22 -0.47 -7.70 -1.51
CA GLU A 22 0.50 -8.24 -0.55
C GLU A 22 -0.11 -8.65 0.79
N LEU A 23 -1.13 -7.93 1.25
CA LEU A 23 -1.88 -8.34 2.44
C LEU A 23 -2.65 -9.64 2.25
N LEU A 24 -3.22 -9.86 1.06
CA LEU A 24 -3.89 -11.12 0.72
C LEU A 24 -2.91 -12.28 0.59
N ASN A 25 -1.64 -12.02 0.23
CA ASN A 25 -0.57 -13.02 0.27
C ASN A 25 -0.11 -13.36 1.72
N ILE A 26 -0.37 -12.47 2.68
CA ILE A 26 0.00 -12.64 4.09
C ILE A 26 -1.11 -13.32 4.90
N PHE A 27 -2.35 -12.90 4.70
CA PHE A 27 -3.49 -13.34 5.50
C PHE A 27 -4.30 -14.42 4.78
N PRO A 28 -4.68 -15.52 5.46
CA PRO A 28 -5.63 -16.48 4.92
C PRO A 28 -6.97 -15.82 4.59
N GLU A 29 -7.68 -16.30 3.58
CA GLU A 29 -8.97 -15.75 3.13
C GLU A 29 -10.03 -15.68 4.24
N THR A 30 -9.97 -16.58 5.23
CA THR A 30 -10.90 -16.60 6.35
C THR A 30 -10.63 -15.50 7.38
N HIS A 31 -9.45 -14.89 7.35
CA HIS A 31 -8.99 -13.88 8.30
C HIS A 31 -9.74 -12.55 8.11
N ALA A 32 -10.06 -11.86 9.21
CA ALA A 32 -10.82 -10.61 9.18
C ALA A 32 -10.16 -9.52 8.31
N ALA A 33 -8.83 -9.40 8.38
CA ALA A 33 -8.09 -8.46 7.55
C ALA A 33 -8.18 -8.78 6.04
N ALA A 34 -8.17 -10.05 5.65
CA ALA A 34 -8.32 -10.43 4.24
C ALA A 34 -9.71 -10.07 3.72
N LYS A 35 -10.76 -10.37 4.51
CA LYS A 35 -12.15 -10.01 4.18
C LYS A 35 -12.35 -8.50 4.05
N ALA A 36 -11.78 -7.71 4.97
CA ALA A 36 -11.85 -6.26 4.93
C ALA A 36 -11.20 -5.70 3.65
N ILE A 37 -10.01 -6.23 3.29
CA ILE A 37 -9.31 -5.86 2.06
C ILE A 37 -10.12 -6.22 0.80
N GLN A 38 -10.75 -7.40 0.77
CA GLN A 38 -11.59 -7.84 -0.36
C GLN A 38 -12.87 -6.99 -0.51
N SER A 39 -13.38 -6.42 0.59
CA SER A 39 -14.54 -5.54 0.55
C SER A 39 -14.23 -4.09 0.15
N ASP A 40 -12.96 -3.68 0.20
CA ASP A 40 -12.56 -2.31 -0.12
C ASP A 40 -12.64 -2.04 -1.64
N PRO A 41 -13.19 -0.88 -2.06
CA PRO A 41 -13.26 -0.52 -3.47
C PRO A 41 -11.89 -0.50 -4.14
N TYR A 42 -11.84 -0.84 -5.43
CA TYR A 42 -10.62 -0.77 -6.23
C TYR A 42 -9.95 0.62 -6.11
N GLY A 43 -8.65 0.61 -5.89
CA GLY A 43 -7.83 1.80 -5.77
C GLY A 43 -7.85 2.49 -4.42
N ARG A 44 -8.62 1.99 -3.45
CA ARG A 44 -8.87 2.67 -2.17
C ARG A 44 -8.72 1.71 -1.01
N ILE A 45 -8.15 2.20 0.09
CA ILE A 45 -8.13 1.49 1.36
C ILE A 45 -8.92 2.34 2.35
N THR A 46 -9.96 1.78 2.95
CA THR A 46 -10.75 2.51 3.94
C THR A 46 -9.99 2.61 5.27
N SER A 47 -10.27 3.64 6.07
CA SER A 47 -9.67 3.79 7.39
C SER A 47 -10.00 2.62 8.32
N GLU A 48 -11.19 2.04 8.17
CA GLU A 48 -11.61 0.83 8.90
C GLU A 48 -10.74 -0.37 8.53
N THR A 49 -10.59 -0.65 7.23
CA THR A 49 -9.71 -1.73 6.76
C THR A 49 -8.27 -1.51 7.21
N LEU A 50 -7.77 -0.28 7.15
CA LEU A 50 -6.41 0.05 7.60
C LEU A 50 -6.22 -0.21 9.11
N ASN A 51 -7.24 0.07 9.93
CA ASN A 51 -7.21 -0.22 11.36
C ASN A 51 -7.21 -1.73 11.66
N ILE A 52 -8.03 -2.50 10.93
CA ILE A 52 -8.08 -3.96 11.05
C ILE A 52 -6.73 -4.57 10.67
N VAL A 53 -6.19 -4.17 9.52
CA VAL A 53 -4.88 -4.63 9.03
C VAL A 53 -3.77 -4.28 10.02
N THR A 54 -3.69 -3.02 10.46
CA THR A 54 -2.64 -2.57 11.40
C THR A 54 -2.69 -3.36 12.71
N SER A 55 -3.88 -3.75 13.16
CA SER A 55 -4.04 -4.58 14.37
C SER A 55 -3.64 -6.04 14.16
N ALA A 56 -3.76 -6.54 12.93
CA ALA A 56 -3.46 -7.92 12.56
C ALA A 56 -1.98 -8.15 12.18
N LEU A 57 -1.26 -7.10 11.80
CA LEU A 57 0.15 -7.20 11.41
C LEU A 57 1.04 -7.50 12.61
N THR A 58 1.77 -8.61 12.52
CA THR A 58 2.89 -8.91 13.41
C THR A 58 4.14 -8.15 12.96
N PRO A 59 5.16 -7.97 13.81
CA PRO A 59 6.43 -7.37 13.38
C PRO A 59 7.08 -8.08 12.18
N LEU A 60 6.95 -9.41 12.11
CA LEU A 60 7.49 -10.21 11.01
C LEU A 60 6.75 -9.94 9.70
N THR A 61 5.41 -10.00 9.73
CA THR A 61 4.60 -9.77 8.53
C THR A 61 4.65 -8.31 8.08
N LEU A 62 4.76 -7.35 9.01
CA LEU A 62 5.01 -5.94 8.68
C LEU A 62 6.36 -5.75 7.99
N ARG A 63 7.43 -6.42 8.46
CA ARG A 63 8.75 -6.34 7.82
C ARG A 63 8.70 -6.90 6.40
N ARG A 64 8.04 -8.05 6.20
CA ARG A 64 7.83 -8.63 4.87
C ARG A 64 7.08 -7.67 3.96
N LEU A 65 5.93 -7.16 4.40
CA LEU A 65 5.12 -6.22 3.63
C LEU A 65 5.90 -4.96 3.21
N LYS A 66 6.70 -4.39 4.11
CA LYS A 66 7.56 -3.25 3.78
C LYS A 66 8.61 -3.59 2.73
N HIS A 67 9.18 -4.79 2.77
CA HIS A 67 10.14 -5.25 1.78
C HIS A 67 9.50 -5.36 0.40
N GLU A 68 8.37 -6.07 0.29
CA GLU A 68 7.65 -6.25 -0.99
C GLU A 68 7.25 -4.91 -1.63
N ILE A 69 6.78 -3.96 -0.82
CA ILE A 69 6.42 -2.61 -1.33
C ILE A 69 7.65 -1.82 -1.76
N ASN A 70 8.78 -1.94 -1.05
CA ASN A 70 10.02 -1.28 -1.47
C ASN A 70 10.52 -1.88 -2.79
N GLU A 71 10.57 -3.20 -2.90
CA GLU A 71 11.04 -3.87 -4.13
C GLU A 71 10.18 -3.49 -5.32
N TRP A 72 8.85 -3.50 -5.15
CA TRP A 72 7.94 -3.05 -6.21
C TRP A 72 8.18 -1.60 -6.62
N ILE A 73 8.34 -0.67 -5.68
CA ILE A 73 8.60 0.74 -6.02
C ILE A 73 9.95 0.90 -6.75
N ASP A 74 10.98 0.20 -6.30
CA ASP A 74 12.30 0.27 -6.91
C ASP A 74 12.30 -0.36 -8.32
N GLU A 75 11.53 -1.43 -8.53
CA GLU A 75 11.28 -2.03 -9.85
C GLU A 75 10.57 -1.02 -10.77
N GLU A 76 9.49 -0.39 -10.30
CA GLU A 76 8.73 0.60 -11.06
C GLU A 76 9.60 1.78 -11.51
N PHE A 77 10.57 2.18 -10.67
CA PHE A 77 11.54 3.22 -10.99
C PHE A 77 12.74 2.79 -11.82
N SER A 78 12.90 1.49 -12.05
CA SER A 78 13.92 0.95 -12.94
C SER A 78 13.50 1.01 -14.41
N TYR A 79 12.18 1.07 -14.69
CA TYR A 79 11.65 1.21 -16.04
C TYR A 79 12.00 2.57 -16.65
N LEU A 80 12.50 2.55 -17.90
CA LEU A 80 12.95 3.75 -18.61
C LEU A 80 11.82 4.74 -18.91
N ASP A 81 10.59 4.26 -18.98
CA ASP A 81 9.37 5.00 -19.27
C ASP A 81 8.55 5.34 -18.01
N CYS A 82 9.12 5.16 -16.81
CA CYS A 82 8.44 5.52 -15.58
C CYS A 82 8.09 7.01 -15.54
N GLN A 83 6.79 7.31 -15.53
CA GLN A 83 6.27 8.68 -15.51
C GLN A 83 5.93 9.18 -14.10
N TRP A 84 6.11 8.34 -13.08
CA TRP A 84 5.74 8.69 -11.71
C TRP A 84 6.78 9.59 -11.06
N ASP A 85 6.29 10.53 -10.25
CA ASP A 85 7.15 11.37 -9.43
C ASP A 85 7.72 10.55 -8.26
N LYS A 86 9.04 10.36 -8.27
CA LYS A 86 9.78 9.62 -7.23
C LYS A 86 9.59 10.21 -5.83
N SER A 87 9.61 11.54 -5.71
CA SER A 87 9.47 12.22 -4.42
C SER A 87 8.07 12.02 -3.85
N TYR A 88 7.05 12.13 -4.70
CA TYR A 88 5.67 11.87 -4.32
C TYR A 88 5.48 10.42 -3.87
N ALA A 89 5.94 9.46 -4.67
CA ALA A 89 5.80 8.04 -4.37
C ALA A 89 6.48 7.64 -3.05
N TYR A 90 7.74 8.06 -2.83
CA TYR A 90 8.42 7.80 -1.58
C TYR A 90 7.72 8.47 -0.39
N ALA A 91 7.15 9.67 -0.56
CA ALA A 91 6.36 10.31 0.49
C ALA A 91 5.09 9.51 0.85
N GLN A 92 4.37 8.96 -0.13
CA GLN A 92 3.18 8.14 0.14
C GLN A 92 3.54 6.79 0.77
N LYS A 93 4.60 6.15 0.30
CA LYS A 93 5.16 4.93 0.89
C LYS A 93 5.51 5.13 2.36
N GLU A 94 6.24 6.20 2.68
CA GLU A 94 6.64 6.50 4.06
C GLU A 94 5.43 6.80 4.95
N ARG A 95 4.41 7.49 4.44
CA ARG A 95 3.15 7.71 5.16
C ARG A 95 2.47 6.39 5.50
N LEU A 96 2.31 5.51 4.51
CA LEU A 96 1.75 4.17 4.70
C LEU A 96 2.53 3.39 5.77
N PHE A 97 3.85 3.33 5.66
CA PHE A 97 4.68 2.61 6.62
C PHE A 97 4.59 3.16 8.05
N ARG A 98 4.45 4.47 8.23
CA ARG A 98 4.24 5.08 9.55
C ARG A 98 2.90 4.66 10.16
N VAL A 99 1.83 4.67 9.36
CA VAL A 99 0.50 4.22 9.82
C VAL A 99 0.55 2.76 10.26
N LEU A 100 1.11 1.89 9.43
CA LEU A 100 1.21 0.45 9.74
C LEU A 100 2.11 0.14 10.95
N SER A 101 3.07 1.02 11.24
CA SER A 101 3.93 0.88 12.42
C SER A 101 3.27 1.37 13.71
N GLY A 102 2.00 1.79 13.66
CA GLY A 102 1.28 2.29 14.82
C GLY A 102 1.77 3.64 15.35
N ARG A 103 2.55 4.41 14.58
CA ARG A 103 3.09 5.72 15.00
C ARG A 103 2.04 6.85 15.07
N TYR A 104 0.76 6.51 14.95
CA TYR A 104 -0.39 7.40 15.06
C TYR A 104 -1.49 6.84 15.98
N ARG A 105 -1.17 5.87 16.85
CA ARG A 105 -2.04 5.40 17.94
C ARG A 105 -1.73 6.12 19.24
#